data_AF-A0A0K8TTH5-F1
#
_entry.id   AF-A0A0K8TTH5-F1
#
_cell.length_a   1.000
_cell.length_b   1.000
_cell.length_c   1.000
_cell.angle_alpha   90.00
_cell.angle_beta   90.00
_cell.angle_gamma   90.00
#
_symmetry.space_group_name_H-M   'P 1'
#
loop_
_entity.id
_entity.type
_entity.pdbx_description
1 polymer ?
#
loop_
_entity_poly.entity_id
_entity_poly.type
_entity_poly.pdbx_seq_one_letter_code
_entity_poly.pdbx_strand_id
1 'polypeptide(L)'
;MLSMFAWTLMTATVVVIAERQYCPIAGQTCTFGSDLCGKEESGSCSPRCNCKNERMCSRDSDHTITVVRVFRRRRPVEERYYTCVALSGLEECSNQKALTDLVPETRELNSVEVHCKCSSPKVYGYHMYLKGYFCGTYERS
;
A
#
# COMPACT_ATOMS: atom_id res chain seq x y z
N MET A 1 -34.39 18.18 26.82
CA MET A 1 -34.01 18.16 25.38
C MET A 1 -32.49 18.02 25.19
N LEU A 2 -31.77 17.33 26.09
CA LEU A 2 -30.31 17.14 26.02
C LEU A 2 -29.90 15.78 25.41
N SER A 3 -30.84 14.85 25.22
CA SER A 3 -30.53 13.49 24.76
C SER A 3 -30.41 13.33 23.24
N MET A 4 -30.90 14.27 22.43
CA MET A 4 -30.80 14.18 20.96
C MET A 4 -29.43 14.62 20.40
N PHE A 5 -28.70 15.49 21.09
CA PHE A 5 -27.39 15.99 20.63
C PHE A 5 -26.25 14.99 20.78
N ALA A 6 -26.39 13.98 21.65
CA ALA A 6 -25.36 12.96 21.84
C ALA A 6 -25.26 11.98 20.66
N TRP A 7 -26.37 11.72 19.97
CA TRP A 7 -26.43 10.74 18.87
C TRP A 7 -25.80 11.27 17.58
N THR A 8 -25.98 12.55 17.26
CA THR A 8 -25.37 13.18 16.08
C THR A 8 -23.85 13.33 16.20
N LEU A 9 -23.31 13.46 17.42
CA LEU A 9 -21.87 13.52 17.68
C LEU A 9 -21.17 12.17 17.53
N MET A 10 -21.84 11.07 17.91
CA MET A 10 -21.28 9.72 17.74
C MET A 10 -21.25 9.29 16.27
N THR A 11 -22.28 9.59 15.48
CA THR A 11 -22.28 9.21 14.05
C THR A 11 -21.26 9.98 13.24
N ALA A 12 -21.06 11.28 13.53
CA ALA A 12 -20.05 12.10 12.86
C ALA A 12 -18.61 11.59 13.11
N THR A 13 -18.29 11.14 14.32
CA THR A 13 -16.94 10.64 14.64
C THR A 13 -16.66 9.27 13.99
N VAL A 14 -17.67 8.40 13.89
CA VAL A 14 -17.53 7.08 13.23
C VAL A 14 -17.24 7.23 11.73
N VAL A 15 -17.90 8.18 11.05
CA VAL A 15 -17.66 8.45 9.62
C VAL A 15 -16.23 8.97 9.37
N VAL A 16 -15.73 9.86 10.23
CA VAL A 16 -14.37 10.42 10.10
C VAL A 16 -13.27 9.37 10.34
N ILE A 17 -13.53 8.34 11.15
CA ILE A 17 -12.57 7.25 11.38
C ILE A 17 -12.54 6.28 10.19
N ALA A 18 -13.69 5.99 9.59
CA ALA A 18 -13.77 5.12 8.40
C ALA A 18 -13.05 5.73 7.18
N GLU A 19 -13.16 7.06 6.97
CA GLU A 19 -12.43 7.77 5.91
C GLU A 19 -10.89 7.72 6.08
N ARG A 20 -10.41 7.49 7.31
CA ARG A 20 -8.96 7.35 7.55
C ARG A 20 -8.45 5.93 7.36
N GLN A 21 -9.31 4.93 7.52
CA GLN A 21 -8.93 3.51 7.45
C GLN A 21 -8.87 2.97 6.01
N TYR A 22 -9.69 3.51 5.12
CA TYR A 22 -9.75 3.03 3.73
C TYR A 22 -9.39 4.13 2.74
N CYS A 23 -8.81 3.73 1.61
CA CYS A 23 -8.65 4.62 0.47
C CYS A 23 -10.01 4.88 -0.20
N PRO A 24 -10.20 6.07 -0.82
CA PRO A 24 -11.39 6.33 -1.62
C PRO A 24 -11.48 5.37 -2.82
N ILE A 25 -12.68 5.25 -3.39
CA ILE A 25 -12.96 4.35 -4.51
C ILE A 25 -12.33 4.90 -5.80
N ALA A 26 -11.65 4.04 -6.57
CA ALA A 26 -11.10 4.35 -7.89
C ALA A 26 -12.13 4.13 -9.01
N GLY A 27 -11.88 4.68 -10.21
CA GLY A 27 -12.73 4.44 -11.39
C GLY A 27 -12.49 3.09 -12.09
N GLN A 28 -11.50 2.32 -11.64
CA GLN A 28 -11.06 1.08 -12.29
C GLN A 28 -10.83 -0.04 -11.27
N THR A 29 -11.00 -1.30 -11.69
CA THR A 29 -10.79 -2.49 -10.84
C THR A 29 -9.36 -2.99 -10.98
N CYS A 30 -8.75 -3.44 -9.88
CA CYS A 30 -7.40 -4.00 -9.87
C CYS A 30 -7.33 -5.24 -10.77
N THR A 31 -6.17 -5.51 -11.36
CA THR A 31 -5.97 -6.70 -12.20
C THR A 31 -5.77 -7.93 -11.33
N PHE A 32 -4.97 -7.82 -10.28
CA PHE A 32 -4.60 -8.91 -9.38
C PHE A 32 -5.33 -8.82 -8.05
N GLY A 33 -5.46 -9.96 -7.36
CA GLY A 33 -6.05 -10.01 -6.03
C GLY A 33 -5.19 -9.33 -4.97
N SER A 34 -3.86 -9.40 -5.13
CA SER A 34 -2.84 -8.84 -4.23
C SER A 34 -2.25 -7.51 -4.73
N ASP A 35 -2.97 -6.79 -5.59
CA ASP A 35 -2.50 -5.55 -6.19
C ASP A 35 -2.19 -4.45 -5.17
N LEU A 36 -1.31 -3.52 -5.55
CA LEU A 36 -1.19 -2.21 -4.89
C LEU A 36 -2.38 -1.33 -5.26
N CYS A 37 -3.32 -1.20 -4.33
CA CYS A 37 -4.58 -0.51 -4.55
C CYS A 37 -4.54 1.00 -4.26
N GLY A 38 -3.52 1.47 -3.53
CA GLY A 38 -3.41 2.87 -3.14
C GLY A 38 -1.99 3.30 -2.82
N LYS A 39 -1.76 4.61 -2.82
CA LYS A 39 -0.48 5.24 -2.48
C LYS A 39 -0.70 6.36 -1.47
N GLU A 40 0.18 6.48 -0.48
CA GLU A 40 0.19 7.64 0.40
C GLU A 40 0.80 8.86 -0.32
N GLU A 41 0.02 9.92 -0.40
CA GLU A 41 0.42 11.23 -0.93
C GLU A 41 0.00 12.31 0.08
N SER A 42 1.00 12.98 0.67
CA SER A 42 0.78 14.10 1.62
C SER A 42 -0.15 13.78 2.81
N GLY A 43 -0.09 12.55 3.34
CA GLY A 43 -0.94 12.12 4.46
C GLY A 43 -2.30 11.54 4.06
N SER A 44 -2.60 11.55 2.76
CA SER A 44 -3.86 11.04 2.19
C SER A 44 -3.60 9.85 1.28
N CYS A 45 -4.59 8.96 1.16
CA CYS A 45 -4.49 7.88 0.20
C CYS A 45 -5.00 8.32 -1.18
N SER A 46 -4.13 8.23 -2.17
CA SER A 46 -4.43 8.36 -3.59
C SER A 46 -4.77 6.96 -4.14
N PRO A 47 -6.02 6.69 -4.55
CA PRO A 47 -6.45 5.36 -4.96
C PRO A 47 -5.95 5.04 -6.37
N ARG A 48 -5.57 3.78 -6.60
CA ARG A 48 -5.05 3.28 -7.89
C ARG A 48 -6.05 2.38 -8.57
N CYS A 49 -6.71 1.51 -7.81
CA CYS A 49 -7.71 0.59 -8.32
C CYS A 49 -8.60 0.06 -7.18
N ASN A 50 -9.77 -0.45 -7.53
CA ASN A 50 -10.69 -1.11 -6.60
C ASN A 50 -10.33 -2.57 -6.46
N CYS A 51 -10.18 -3.04 -5.22
CA CYS A 51 -9.92 -4.44 -4.97
C CYS A 51 -11.11 -5.33 -5.38
N LYS A 52 -10.79 -6.54 -5.83
CA LYS A 52 -11.82 -7.53 -6.23
C LYS A 52 -12.53 -8.11 -5.01
N ASN A 53 -13.67 -8.77 -5.24
CA ASN A 53 -14.43 -9.52 -4.24
C ASN A 53 -14.86 -8.65 -3.05
N GLU A 54 -15.33 -7.42 -3.33
CA GLU A 54 -15.85 -6.48 -2.33
C GLU A 54 -14.84 -6.04 -1.25
N ARG A 55 -13.55 -6.32 -1.47
CA ARG A 55 -12.49 -5.87 -0.57
C ARG A 55 -12.28 -4.37 -0.71
N MET A 56 -11.99 -3.72 0.41
CA MET A 56 -11.61 -2.32 0.45
C MET A 56 -10.08 -2.19 0.49
N CYS A 57 -9.56 -1.14 -0.12
CA CYS A 57 -8.15 -0.80 -0.03
C CYS A 57 -7.85 -0.21 1.36
N SER A 58 -7.40 -1.06 2.29
CA SER A 58 -7.12 -0.67 3.68
C SER A 58 -5.77 0.02 3.82
N ARG A 59 -5.71 1.00 4.73
CA ARG A 59 -4.52 1.74 5.15
C ARG A 59 -3.91 1.19 6.44
N ASP A 60 -4.42 0.06 6.94
CA ASP A 60 -3.90 -0.59 8.13
C ASP A 60 -2.44 -1.03 7.95
N SER A 61 -1.71 -1.20 9.05
CA SER A 61 -0.31 -1.60 9.03
C SER A 61 -0.09 -2.96 8.36
N ASP A 62 -1.10 -3.83 8.35
CA ASP A 62 -1.03 -5.12 7.67
C ASP A 62 -1.29 -5.05 6.17
N HIS A 63 -1.79 -3.92 5.67
CA HIS A 63 -1.95 -3.64 4.24
C HIS A 63 -0.91 -2.65 3.71
N THR A 64 0.02 -2.21 4.56
CA THR A 64 0.97 -1.15 4.24
C THR A 64 2.35 -1.71 3.91
N ILE A 65 2.93 -1.28 2.80
CA ILE A 65 4.32 -1.55 2.41
C ILE A 65 5.10 -0.26 2.14
N THR A 66 6.42 -0.35 2.28
CA THR A 66 7.35 0.69 1.84
C THR A 66 8.09 0.22 0.60
N VAL A 67 8.01 1.01 -0.46
CA VAL A 67 8.71 0.77 -1.72
C VAL A 67 9.84 1.78 -1.85
N VAL A 68 11.04 1.29 -2.15
CA VAL A 68 12.21 2.11 -2.47
C VAL A 68 12.53 1.94 -3.94
N ARG A 69 12.17 2.95 -4.74
CA ARG A 69 12.37 2.92 -6.20
C ARG A 69 13.79 3.30 -6.61
N VAL A 70 14.33 4.35 -6.00
CA VAL A 70 15.59 4.97 -6.39
C VAL A 70 16.30 5.57 -5.18
N PHE A 71 17.61 5.75 -5.30
CA PHE A 71 18.42 6.50 -4.35
C PHE A 71 18.74 7.88 -4.94
N ARG A 72 18.27 8.96 -4.30
CA ARG A 72 18.62 10.34 -4.69
C ARG A 72 19.65 10.88 -3.71
N ARG A 73 20.82 11.28 -4.21
CA ARG A 73 21.93 11.80 -3.38
C ARG A 73 22.26 10.85 -2.21
N ARG A 74 22.32 9.54 -2.49
CA ARG A 74 22.55 8.44 -1.52
C ARG A 74 21.44 8.26 -0.46
N ARG A 75 20.31 8.95 -0.56
CA ARG A 75 19.14 8.73 0.30
C ARG A 75 18.07 7.92 -0.43
N PRO A 76 17.49 6.87 0.18
CA PRO A 76 16.39 6.13 -0.42
C PRO A 76 15.19 7.05 -0.56
N VAL A 77 14.55 7.02 -1.74
CA VAL A 77 13.24 7.65 -1.94
C VAL A 77 12.19 6.62 -1.55
N GLU A 78 11.72 6.72 -0.31
CA GLU A 78 10.67 5.87 0.25
C GLU A 78 9.29 6.33 -0.21
N GLU A 79 8.49 5.40 -0.71
CA GLU A 79 7.09 5.61 -1.04
C GLU A 79 6.25 4.57 -0.30
N ARG A 80 5.10 5.00 0.24
CA ARG A 80 4.22 4.12 1.01
C ARG A 80 3.01 3.72 0.17
N TYR A 81 2.72 2.42 0.15
CA TYR A 81 1.67 1.83 -0.66
C TYR A 81 0.76 0.95 0.17
N TYR A 82 -0.44 0.73 -0.36
CA TYR A 82 -1.50 -0.06 0.24
C TYR A 82 -1.87 -1.24 -0.65
N THR A 83 -2.15 -2.39 -0.05
CA THR A 83 -2.40 -3.66 -0.75
C THR A 83 -3.86 -4.10 -0.63
N CYS A 84 -4.37 -4.80 -1.66
CA CYS A 84 -5.72 -5.41 -1.61
C CYS A 84 -5.84 -6.61 -0.66
N VAL A 85 -4.71 -7.17 -0.23
CA VAL A 85 -4.66 -8.31 0.70
C VAL A 85 -3.83 -7.97 1.91
N ALA A 86 -4.22 -8.53 3.05
CA ALA A 86 -3.44 -8.50 4.26
C ALA A 86 -2.11 -9.22 4.03
N LEU A 87 -1.00 -8.56 4.35
CA LEU A 87 0.35 -9.11 4.19
C LEU A 87 0.55 -10.32 5.08
N SER A 88 -0.10 -10.40 6.25
CA SER A 88 -0.10 -11.61 7.09
C SER A 88 -0.55 -12.87 6.35
N GLY A 89 -1.46 -12.74 5.37
CA GLY A 89 -1.95 -13.82 4.52
C GLY A 89 -1.01 -14.23 3.38
N LEU A 90 0.11 -13.53 3.19
CA LEU A 90 1.14 -13.91 2.21
C LEU A 90 2.27 -14.70 2.87
N GLU A 91 2.90 -15.56 2.09
CA GLU A 91 4.16 -16.22 2.47
C GLU A 91 5.32 -15.23 2.50
N GLU A 92 6.33 -15.52 3.30
CA GLU A 92 7.53 -14.70 3.40
C GLU A 92 8.45 -14.91 2.19
N CYS A 93 9.03 -13.83 1.67
CA CYS A 93 9.89 -13.93 0.50
C CYS A 93 11.21 -14.62 0.83
N SER A 94 11.53 -15.71 0.13
CA SER A 94 12.76 -16.49 0.35
C SER A 94 13.95 -16.04 -0.50
N ASN A 95 13.74 -15.67 -1.77
CA ASN A 95 14.70 -15.00 -2.68
C ASN A 95 14.07 -14.58 -4.02
N GLN A 96 12.73 -14.52 -4.08
CA GLN A 96 11.98 -14.23 -5.30
C GLN A 96 11.64 -12.74 -5.41
N LYS A 97 11.21 -12.33 -6.61
CA LYS A 97 10.63 -10.99 -6.80
C LYS A 97 9.42 -10.85 -5.88
N ALA A 98 9.45 -9.80 -5.09
CA ALA A 98 8.41 -9.49 -4.13
C ALA A 98 7.27 -8.67 -4.76
N LEU A 99 7.59 -7.84 -5.77
CA LEU A 99 6.62 -7.13 -6.62
C LEU A 99 6.93 -7.33 -8.11
N THR A 100 5.87 -7.37 -8.92
CA THR A 100 5.93 -7.40 -10.39
C THR A 100 5.18 -6.23 -11.01
N ASP A 101 5.50 -5.86 -12.26
CA ASP A 101 4.89 -4.76 -13.04
C ASP A 101 5.08 -3.34 -12.50
N LEU A 102 5.86 -3.19 -11.43
CA LEU A 102 6.31 -1.90 -10.94
C LEU A 102 7.51 -1.40 -11.77
N VAL A 103 7.30 -0.39 -12.61
CA VAL A 103 8.38 0.25 -13.38
C VAL A 103 8.97 1.42 -12.59
N PRO A 104 10.30 1.49 -12.34
CA PRO A 104 10.90 2.54 -11.52
C PRO A 104 10.69 3.96 -12.06
N GLU A 105 10.62 4.10 -13.38
CA GLU A 105 10.62 5.38 -14.10
C GLU A 105 9.21 5.96 -14.30
N THR A 106 8.17 5.14 -14.23
CA THR A 106 6.80 5.60 -14.42
C THR A 106 6.21 6.05 -13.08
N ARG A 107 5.62 7.25 -13.06
CA ARG A 107 4.77 7.68 -11.93
C ARG A 107 3.45 6.91 -11.89
N GLU A 108 3.10 6.28 -13.00
CA GLU A 108 1.88 5.52 -13.18
C GLU A 108 2.13 4.04 -12.86
N LEU A 109 1.30 3.54 -11.96
CA LEU A 109 1.14 2.12 -11.65
C LEU A 109 -0.23 1.74 -12.19
N ASN A 110 -0.27 0.87 -13.18
CA ASN A 110 -1.54 0.38 -13.70
C ASN A 110 -2.04 -0.76 -12.79
N SER A 111 -1.19 -1.77 -12.59
CA SER A 111 -1.37 -2.87 -11.65
C SER A 111 0.01 -3.37 -11.22
N VAL A 112 0.19 -3.68 -9.95
CA VAL A 112 1.44 -4.15 -9.36
C VAL A 112 1.11 -5.29 -8.41
N GLU A 113 1.44 -6.52 -8.81
CA GLU A 113 1.17 -7.70 -8.01
C GLU A 113 2.18 -7.84 -6.86
N VAL A 114 1.68 -8.05 -5.64
CA VAL A 114 2.49 -8.45 -4.49
C VAL A 114 2.49 -9.97 -4.40
N HIS A 115 3.66 -10.60 -4.54
CA HIS A 115 3.78 -12.06 -4.51
C HIS A 115 4.01 -12.61 -3.10
N CYS A 116 4.76 -11.88 -2.27
CA CYS A 116 5.14 -12.33 -0.94
C CYS A 116 5.38 -11.14 -0.02
N LYS A 117 5.40 -11.40 1.30
CA LYS A 117 5.69 -10.38 2.31
C LYS A 117 7.18 -10.34 2.62
N CYS A 118 7.70 -9.12 2.79
CA CYS A 118 9.02 -8.92 3.37
C CYS A 118 8.94 -8.92 4.90
N SER A 119 9.97 -9.46 5.54
CA SER A 119 10.16 -9.36 6.99
C SER A 119 10.15 -7.90 7.44
N SER A 120 9.80 -7.64 8.70
CA SER A 120 9.83 -6.28 9.23
C SER A 120 11.26 -5.73 9.27
N PRO A 121 11.54 -4.52 8.75
CA PRO A 121 10.59 -3.57 8.15
C PRO A 121 10.17 -3.97 6.73
N LYS A 122 8.86 -3.93 6.44
CA LYS A 122 8.19 -4.35 5.18
C LYS A 122 8.63 -3.52 3.95
N VAL A 123 9.88 -3.70 3.53
CA VAL A 123 10.58 -2.88 2.55
C VAL A 123 10.83 -3.66 1.27
N TYR A 124 10.40 -3.06 0.17
CA TYR A 124 10.49 -3.60 -1.20
C TYR A 124 11.42 -2.69 -2.01
N GLY A 125 12.65 -3.14 -2.23
CA GLY A 125 13.69 -2.35 -2.91
C GLY A 125 13.89 -2.78 -4.35
N TYR A 126 14.08 -1.83 -5.26
CA TYR A 126 14.41 -2.12 -6.65
C TYR A 126 15.86 -2.60 -6.80
N HIS A 127 16.05 -3.79 -7.36
CA HIS A 127 17.36 -4.35 -7.67
C HIS A 127 17.70 -4.15 -9.15
N MET A 128 18.61 -3.22 -9.44
CA MET A 128 18.93 -2.79 -10.81
C MET A 128 19.37 -3.93 -11.73
N TYR A 129 20.21 -4.85 -11.24
CA TYR A 129 20.72 -5.97 -12.04
C TYR A 129 19.67 -7.04 -12.33
N LEU A 130 18.71 -7.24 -11.43
CA LEU A 130 17.69 -8.28 -11.53
C LEU A 130 16.37 -7.74 -12.13
N LYS A 131 16.32 -6.43 -12.39
CA LYS A 131 15.17 -5.69 -12.92
C LYS A 131 13.87 -6.10 -12.21
N GLY A 132 13.80 -5.83 -10.92
CA GLY A 132 12.63 -6.17 -10.11
C GLY A 132 12.74 -5.67 -8.68
N TYR A 133 11.63 -5.77 -7.95
CA TYR A 133 11.58 -5.42 -6.53
C TYR A 133 11.73 -6.68 -5.70
N PHE A 134 12.63 -6.64 -4.74
CA PHE A 134 12.95 -7.73 -3.83
C PHE A 134 12.87 -7.22 -2.39
N CYS A 135 12.82 -8.13 -1.43
CA CYS A 135 12.91 -7.73 -0.04
C CYS A 135 14.29 -7.14 0.23
N GLY A 136 14.29 -5.89 0.67
CA GLY A 136 15.51 -5.15 0.93
C GLY A 136 15.63 -4.85 2.42
N THR A 137 16.82 -5.08 2.96
CA THR A 137 17.28 -4.40 4.18
C THR A 137 18.15 -3.23 3.73
N TYR A 138 17.72 -1.98 3.92
CA TYR A 138 18.66 -0.87 3.95
C TYR A 138 18.74 -0.38 5.39
N GLU A 139 19.95 -0.37 5.95
CA GLU A 139 20.19 0.19 7.27
C GLU A 139 19.84 1.68 7.22
N ARG A 140 18.86 2.11 8.04
CA ARG A 140 18.66 3.52 8.34
C ARG A 140 19.83 3.97 9.22
N SER A 141 20.96 4.31 8.60
CA SER A 141 22.10 4.96 9.24
C SER A 141 21.79 6.42 9.56
#